data_AF-A0A519DNT0-F1
#
_entry.id   AF-A0A519DNT0-F1
#
_cell.length_a   1.000
_cell.length_b   1.000
_cell.length_c   1.000
_cell.angle_alpha   90.00
_cell.angle_beta   90.00
_cell.angle_gamma   90.00
#
_symmetry.space_group_name_H-M   'P 1'
#
loop_
_entity.id
_entity.type
_entity.pdbx_description
1 polymer ?
#
loop_
_entity_poly.entity_id
_entity_poly.type
_entity_poly.pdbx_seq_one_letter_code
_entity_poly.pdbx_strand_id
1 'polypeptide(L)'
;MDFADVNGHADADSGRNVAGETLTYEGNEDGSTVSNSWSDTMWIEDLGLSKVTVDVGCTFRTSVRNAGSHTQQLTIKNEAGATLWSTSEGECGSTSLKLASAASYSLEYTVTSSDVDSTVTMFTAFSAQAFQPLLFDGNGAAAHRTDLSADADFETLAMANPTFHKNPKSLDAKLTYSMFIPCLGVGALVFLLMRNMARGYEWEMNKCYGCDLCDDACPVRLFTAGDKLNIIYNTWNNEDDGVPLYSCLTCTACTNACPQLVDYDSYMDIRRNLIVGGPPAAEIPHTILQAVLAAEAAEDADEAFISIEDYPIDSSVGYYPGCVDYIDQEMIFSHVNEGSMNLGETTTAAFTLFDEMDKEVTYLGRDFLKCCGHDQKWQGLTEVFEKLKAYNQKKLNESGIETLVTSCAECFRTFALDYELEDMKVMHTTEFLIENGFKPDLEVAEDVTVTFHDPCRLGRQMNIYEEPRDLIRAVGGVDLVEMEHTGEDALCCGVSSMMSCNENSRALRLQRFDEVKATGAEIMLTSCPKCVSHFECLKFEGDPRHDFEILDVVSFLARQVEAKRQ
;
A
#
# COMPACT_ATOMS: atom_id res chain seq x y z
N MET A 1 -2.49 -12.27 16.18
CA MET A 1 -2.09 -13.30 15.21
C MET A 1 -0.58 -13.27 15.14
N ASP A 2 0.05 -14.43 15.32
CA ASP A 2 1.49 -14.64 15.29
C ASP A 2 1.92 -14.97 13.85
N PHE A 3 2.19 -13.94 13.06
CA PHE A 3 2.60 -14.08 11.65
C PHE A 3 4.05 -14.55 11.48
N ALA A 4 4.88 -14.29 12.49
CA ALA A 4 6.30 -14.64 12.48
C ALA A 4 6.59 -15.97 13.16
N ASP A 5 5.54 -16.69 13.58
CA ASP A 5 5.61 -17.96 14.29
C ASP A 5 6.53 -17.93 15.53
N VAL A 6 6.52 -16.79 16.25
CA VAL A 6 7.37 -16.58 17.44
C VAL A 6 7.03 -17.57 18.55
N ASN A 7 5.77 -18.01 18.62
CA ASN A 7 5.33 -19.05 19.53
C ASN A 7 5.57 -20.48 18.98
N GLY A 8 6.09 -20.69 17.77
CA GLY A 8 6.32 -22.04 17.23
C GLY A 8 5.04 -22.86 17.05
N HIS A 9 3.99 -22.22 16.56
CA HIS A 9 2.71 -22.84 16.23
C HIS A 9 2.82 -23.79 15.05
N ALA A 10 3.65 -23.45 14.06
CA ALA A 10 3.91 -24.26 12.88
C ALA A 10 4.95 -25.35 13.17
N ASP A 11 4.64 -26.58 12.78
CA ASP A 11 5.53 -27.73 12.95
C ASP A 11 5.35 -28.70 11.78
N ALA A 12 6.32 -28.67 10.87
CA ALA A 12 6.30 -29.44 9.63
C ALA A 12 6.42 -30.95 9.87
N ASP A 13 7.05 -31.40 10.96
CA ASP A 13 7.21 -32.82 11.25
C ASP A 13 5.86 -33.47 11.65
N SER A 14 4.97 -32.70 12.28
CA SER A 14 3.64 -33.14 12.68
C SER A 14 2.51 -32.69 11.75
N GLY A 15 2.81 -31.83 10.77
CA GLY A 15 1.82 -31.15 9.92
C GLY A 15 0.95 -30.15 10.71
N ARG A 16 1.36 -29.75 11.92
CA ARG A 16 0.58 -28.83 12.75
C ARG A 16 0.70 -27.42 12.19
N ASN A 17 -0.43 -26.83 11.81
CA ASN A 17 -0.56 -25.48 11.25
C ASN A 17 0.29 -25.19 9.99
N VAL A 18 0.96 -26.19 9.40
CA VAL A 18 1.78 -26.02 8.21
C VAL A 18 1.81 -27.29 7.38
N ALA A 19 1.87 -27.14 6.07
CA ALA A 19 2.15 -28.20 5.11
C ALA A 19 2.91 -27.61 3.94
N GLY A 20 3.71 -28.40 3.25
CA GLY A 20 4.48 -27.97 2.10
C GLY A 20 5.83 -28.63 1.99
N GLU A 21 6.37 -28.60 0.78
CA GLU A 21 7.65 -29.21 0.49
C GLU A 21 8.43 -28.37 -0.52
N THR A 22 9.75 -28.38 -0.41
CA THR A 22 10.66 -27.89 -1.46
C THR A 22 11.21 -29.07 -2.23
N LEU A 23 11.05 -29.03 -3.53
CA LEU A 23 11.24 -30.15 -4.44
C LEU A 23 12.18 -29.76 -5.58
N THR A 24 12.86 -30.76 -6.13
CA THR A 24 13.76 -30.57 -7.25
C THR A 24 13.70 -31.80 -8.15
N TYR A 25 13.67 -31.59 -9.47
CA TYR A 25 13.69 -32.66 -10.47
C TYR A 25 14.37 -32.21 -11.77
N GLU A 26 14.77 -33.15 -12.61
CA GLU A 26 15.49 -32.91 -13.86
C GLU A 26 14.61 -33.19 -15.08
N GLY A 27 14.98 -32.64 -16.24
CA GLY A 27 14.33 -32.91 -17.52
C GLY A 27 14.70 -34.28 -18.10
N ASN A 28 14.02 -34.68 -19.17
CA ASN A 28 14.27 -35.96 -19.84
C ASN A 28 15.26 -35.79 -21.00
N GLU A 29 16.14 -36.78 -21.24
CA GLU A 29 17.09 -36.74 -22.37
C GLU A 29 16.42 -36.66 -23.75
N ASP A 30 15.16 -37.12 -23.87
CA ASP A 30 14.39 -37.15 -25.11
C ASP A 30 13.47 -35.92 -25.30
N GLY A 31 13.48 -34.96 -24.35
CA GLY A 31 12.64 -33.77 -24.37
C GLY A 31 11.14 -34.04 -24.14
N SER A 32 10.78 -35.26 -23.72
CA SER A 32 9.39 -35.61 -23.41
C SER A 32 8.89 -34.90 -22.15
N THR A 33 7.57 -34.70 -22.06
CA THR A 33 6.93 -34.05 -20.93
C THR A 33 7.13 -34.81 -19.63
N VAL A 34 7.65 -34.12 -18.61
CA VAL A 34 7.76 -34.61 -17.23
C VAL A 34 6.55 -34.11 -16.45
N SER A 35 5.85 -35.00 -15.74
CA SER A 35 4.74 -34.63 -14.86
C SER A 35 4.96 -35.25 -13.49
N ASN A 36 4.97 -34.41 -12.46
CA ASN A 36 5.15 -34.82 -11.06
C ASN A 36 3.98 -34.30 -10.22
N SER A 37 3.58 -35.08 -9.24
CA SER A 37 2.52 -34.73 -8.31
C SER A 37 2.92 -35.09 -6.89
N TRP A 38 2.70 -34.16 -5.98
CA TRP A 38 3.01 -34.27 -4.56
C TRP A 38 1.81 -33.87 -3.74
N SER A 39 1.75 -34.37 -2.52
CA SER A 39 0.68 -34.02 -1.59
C SER A 39 1.21 -33.95 -0.18
N ASP A 40 0.70 -32.99 0.58
CA ASP A 40 0.98 -32.87 2.00
C ASP A 40 -0.30 -32.51 2.76
N THR A 41 -0.33 -32.74 4.07
CA THR A 41 -1.51 -32.49 4.90
C THR A 41 -1.15 -31.63 6.08
N MET A 42 -1.92 -30.55 6.28
CA MET A 42 -1.86 -29.77 7.51
C MET A 42 -3.07 -30.05 8.38
N TRP A 43 -2.87 -30.05 9.69
CA TRP A 43 -3.92 -30.00 10.69
C TRP A 43 -3.87 -28.65 11.39
N ILE A 44 -4.96 -27.89 11.29
CA ILE A 44 -5.08 -26.58 11.95
C ILE A 44 -5.53 -26.81 13.38
N GLU A 45 -4.69 -26.43 14.33
CA GLU A 45 -5.00 -26.51 15.75
C GLU A 45 -6.05 -25.46 16.14
N ASP A 46 -6.95 -25.82 17.05
CA ASP A 46 -7.91 -24.87 17.63
C ASP A 46 -7.36 -24.30 18.94
N LEU A 47 -7.04 -23.00 18.90
CA LEU A 47 -6.58 -22.21 20.04
C LEU A 47 -7.60 -21.14 20.44
N GLY A 48 -8.90 -21.44 20.30
CA GLY A 48 -10.00 -20.53 20.63
C GLY A 48 -10.50 -19.67 19.46
N LEU A 49 -10.11 -20.03 18.23
CA LEU A 49 -10.58 -19.37 17.00
C LEU A 49 -11.27 -20.40 16.11
N SER A 50 -12.54 -20.18 15.77
CA SER A 50 -13.27 -21.10 14.89
C SER A 50 -12.72 -21.15 13.46
N LYS A 51 -12.04 -20.07 13.03
CA LYS A 51 -11.37 -19.96 11.73
C LYS A 51 -10.09 -19.14 11.86
N VAL A 52 -9.07 -19.49 11.09
CA VAL A 52 -7.78 -18.80 11.02
C VAL A 52 -7.42 -18.42 9.58
N THR A 53 -6.53 -17.44 9.44
CA THR A 53 -5.95 -17.10 8.13
C THR A 53 -4.86 -18.10 7.82
N VAL A 54 -4.86 -18.63 6.59
CA VAL A 54 -3.84 -19.52 6.07
C VAL A 54 -3.30 -18.94 4.78
N ASP A 55 -2.00 -18.68 4.74
CA ASP A 55 -1.31 -18.32 3.50
C ASP A 55 -0.94 -19.60 2.77
N VAL A 56 -1.39 -19.71 1.52
CA VAL A 56 -1.11 -20.85 0.65
C VAL A 56 -0.46 -20.34 -0.64
N GLY A 57 0.54 -21.04 -1.14
CA GLY A 57 1.15 -20.67 -2.40
C GLY A 57 2.18 -21.65 -2.90
N CYS A 58 2.71 -21.37 -4.08
CA CYS A 58 3.79 -22.14 -4.66
C CYS A 58 4.79 -21.26 -5.41
N THR A 59 5.98 -21.82 -5.62
CA THR A 59 7.07 -21.19 -6.37
C THR A 59 7.63 -22.17 -7.38
N PHE A 60 8.11 -21.66 -8.51
CA PHE A 60 8.73 -22.46 -9.55
C PHE A 60 9.85 -21.67 -10.23
N ARG A 61 11.00 -22.31 -10.46
CA ARG A 61 12.12 -21.76 -11.24
C ARG A 61 12.96 -22.85 -11.85
N THR A 62 13.74 -22.51 -12.87
CA THR A 62 14.68 -23.41 -13.57
C THR A 62 16.14 -22.98 -13.34
N SER A 63 17.09 -23.90 -13.50
CA SER A 63 18.52 -23.60 -13.50
C SER A 63 18.98 -22.80 -14.74
N VAL A 64 18.20 -22.87 -15.83
CA VAL A 64 18.47 -22.20 -17.11
C VAL A 64 17.28 -21.32 -17.49
N ARG A 65 17.54 -20.06 -17.87
CA ARG A 65 16.51 -19.10 -18.27
C ARG A 65 15.82 -19.52 -19.57
N ASN A 66 14.49 -19.37 -19.63
CA ASN A 66 13.64 -19.71 -20.79
C ASN A 66 13.77 -21.18 -21.23
N ALA A 67 13.98 -22.10 -20.29
CA ALA A 67 14.02 -23.52 -20.58
C ALA A 67 12.61 -24.10 -20.61
N GLY A 68 12.13 -24.54 -21.77
CA GLY A 68 10.87 -25.28 -21.92
C GLY A 68 9.58 -24.51 -21.56
N SER A 69 8.49 -25.25 -21.40
CA SER A 69 7.18 -24.75 -20.97
C SER A 69 6.71 -25.49 -19.73
N HIS A 70 6.11 -24.78 -18.79
CA HIS A 70 5.79 -25.32 -17.47
C HIS A 70 4.39 -24.92 -17.04
N THR A 71 3.67 -25.87 -16.43
CA THR A 71 2.39 -25.60 -15.78
C THR A 71 2.40 -26.14 -14.34
N GLN A 72 1.88 -25.36 -13.41
CA GLN A 72 1.77 -25.67 -11.99
C GLN A 72 0.31 -25.60 -11.54
N GLN A 73 -0.14 -26.58 -10.78
CA GLN A 73 -1.45 -26.60 -10.17
C GLN A 73 -1.34 -26.95 -8.70
N LEU A 74 -1.63 -25.98 -7.82
CA LEU A 74 -1.77 -26.22 -6.39
C LEU A 74 -3.26 -26.19 -6.03
N THR A 75 -3.73 -27.23 -5.36
CA THR A 75 -5.12 -27.37 -4.90
C THR A 75 -5.15 -27.65 -3.40
N ILE A 76 -6.04 -26.97 -2.68
CA ILE A 76 -6.31 -27.25 -1.27
C ILE A 76 -7.73 -27.80 -1.10
N LYS A 77 -7.84 -28.91 -0.38
CA LYS A 77 -9.10 -29.61 -0.11
C LYS A 77 -9.34 -29.77 1.38
N ASN A 78 -10.62 -29.83 1.76
CA ASN A 78 -11.02 -30.20 3.12
C ASN A 78 -11.04 -31.74 3.30
N GLU A 79 -11.30 -32.20 4.53
CA GLU A 79 -11.41 -33.63 4.86
C GLU A 79 -12.49 -34.39 4.06
N ALA A 80 -13.52 -33.69 3.58
CA ALA A 80 -14.56 -34.28 2.72
C ALA A 80 -14.14 -34.41 1.25
N GLY A 81 -12.91 -33.97 0.90
CA GLY A 81 -12.38 -33.97 -0.47
C GLY A 81 -12.92 -32.86 -1.36
N ALA A 82 -13.63 -31.87 -0.79
CA ALA A 82 -14.10 -30.72 -1.54
C ALA A 82 -12.96 -29.70 -1.72
N THR A 83 -12.73 -29.28 -2.97
CA THR A 83 -11.77 -28.24 -3.31
C THR A 83 -12.22 -26.89 -2.73
N LEU A 84 -11.36 -26.28 -1.94
CA LEU A 84 -11.59 -24.96 -1.36
C LEU A 84 -10.92 -23.86 -2.19
N TRP A 85 -9.76 -24.16 -2.77
CA TRP A 85 -9.04 -23.25 -3.65
C TRP A 85 -8.10 -24.03 -4.57
N SER A 86 -7.84 -23.47 -5.75
CA SER A 86 -6.85 -23.96 -6.73
C SER A 86 -6.24 -22.76 -7.44
N THR A 87 -4.98 -22.88 -7.88
CA THR A 87 -4.38 -21.89 -8.78
C THR A 87 -5.12 -21.85 -10.13
N SER A 88 -5.16 -20.67 -10.75
CA SER A 88 -5.75 -20.42 -12.06
C SER A 88 -4.77 -20.71 -13.19
N GLU A 89 -5.27 -21.29 -14.29
CA GLU A 89 -4.61 -21.37 -15.61
C GLU A 89 -3.19 -21.98 -15.66
N GLY A 90 -2.82 -22.81 -14.68
CA GLY A 90 -1.55 -23.53 -14.71
C GLY A 90 -0.35 -22.68 -14.30
N GLU A 91 -0.56 -21.55 -13.66
CA GLU A 91 0.51 -20.73 -13.09
C GLU A 91 0.58 -20.91 -11.57
N CYS A 92 1.81 -20.84 -11.03
CA CYS A 92 1.99 -20.75 -9.59
C CYS A 92 1.50 -19.40 -9.07
N GLY A 93 0.74 -19.42 -7.97
CA GLY A 93 0.30 -18.21 -7.29
C GLY A 93 0.22 -18.42 -5.78
N SER A 94 -0.03 -17.34 -5.06
CA SER A 94 -0.28 -17.35 -3.61
C SER A 94 -1.61 -16.66 -3.30
N THR A 95 -2.21 -17.03 -2.18
CA THR A 95 -3.42 -16.37 -1.65
C THR A 95 -3.52 -16.61 -0.15
N SER A 96 -4.43 -15.89 0.51
CA SER A 96 -4.77 -16.09 1.91
C SER A 96 -6.21 -16.59 2.04
N LEU A 97 -6.41 -17.72 2.71
CA LEU A 97 -7.72 -18.35 2.92
C LEU A 97 -8.13 -18.26 4.39
N LYS A 98 -9.45 -18.19 4.63
CA LYS A 98 -10.02 -18.34 5.98
C LYS A 98 -10.52 -19.77 6.18
N LEU A 99 -9.70 -20.61 6.81
CA LEU A 99 -9.97 -22.03 7.04
C LEU A 99 -10.43 -22.30 8.48
N ALA A 100 -11.20 -23.36 8.69
CA ALA A 100 -11.69 -23.73 10.01
C ALA A 100 -10.56 -24.36 10.84
N SER A 101 -10.54 -24.05 12.13
CA SER A 101 -9.64 -24.70 13.08
C SER A 101 -10.18 -26.05 13.52
N ALA A 102 -9.35 -26.86 14.17
CA ALA A 102 -9.63 -28.26 14.51
C ALA A 102 -10.03 -29.11 13.28
N ALA A 103 -9.45 -28.82 12.12
CA ALA A 103 -9.72 -29.50 10.86
C ALA A 103 -8.44 -29.75 10.08
N SER A 104 -8.45 -30.82 9.28
CA SER A 104 -7.34 -31.19 8.41
C SER A 104 -7.59 -30.75 6.97
N TYR A 105 -6.52 -30.39 6.29
CA TYR A 105 -6.54 -29.93 4.91
C TYR A 105 -5.41 -30.58 4.13
N SER A 106 -5.74 -31.08 2.94
CA SER A 106 -4.76 -31.67 2.05
C SER A 106 -4.39 -30.68 0.94
N LEU A 107 -3.10 -30.53 0.71
CA LEU A 107 -2.53 -29.83 -0.42
C LEU A 107 -2.17 -30.86 -1.47
N GLU A 108 -2.59 -30.63 -2.70
CA GLU A 108 -2.21 -31.41 -3.87
C GLU A 108 -1.51 -30.49 -4.86
N TYR A 109 -0.26 -30.78 -5.17
CA TYR A 109 0.58 -29.96 -6.04
C TYR A 109 1.05 -30.77 -7.23
N THR A 110 0.73 -30.31 -8.44
CA THR A 110 1.13 -30.97 -9.69
C THR A 110 1.90 -29.99 -10.56
N VAL A 111 3.02 -30.45 -11.12
CA VAL A 111 3.83 -29.69 -12.06
C VAL A 111 4.06 -30.50 -13.31
N THR A 112 3.86 -29.87 -14.47
CA THR A 112 4.15 -30.45 -15.77
C THR A 112 5.16 -29.57 -16.50
N SER A 113 6.19 -30.17 -17.07
CA SER A 113 7.27 -29.48 -17.79
C SER A 113 7.48 -30.15 -19.15
N SER A 114 7.42 -29.40 -20.25
CA SER A 114 7.74 -29.86 -21.60
C SER A 114 8.97 -29.15 -22.15
N ASP A 115 9.60 -29.75 -23.17
CA ASP A 115 10.73 -29.15 -23.90
C ASP A 115 11.93 -28.80 -23.01
N VAL A 116 12.14 -29.60 -21.96
CA VAL A 116 13.28 -29.51 -21.03
C VAL A 116 14.15 -30.76 -21.12
N ASP A 117 15.44 -30.57 -21.35
CA ASP A 117 16.43 -31.65 -21.39
C ASP A 117 17.02 -31.96 -20.01
N SER A 118 17.81 -33.04 -19.91
CA SER A 118 18.44 -33.49 -18.66
C SER A 118 19.51 -32.56 -18.09
N THR A 119 19.84 -31.46 -18.76
CA THR A 119 20.76 -30.43 -18.24
C THR A 119 20.05 -29.33 -17.46
N VAL A 120 18.71 -29.29 -17.54
CA VAL A 120 17.87 -28.31 -16.83
C VAL A 120 17.34 -28.93 -15.54
N THR A 121 17.52 -28.20 -14.44
CA THR A 121 17.00 -28.56 -13.11
C THR A 121 15.84 -27.63 -12.76
N MET A 122 14.71 -28.20 -12.38
CA MET A 122 13.52 -27.48 -11.94
C MET A 122 13.49 -27.46 -10.41
N PHE A 123 13.39 -26.27 -9.83
CA PHE A 123 13.19 -26.05 -8.40
C PHE A 123 11.77 -25.57 -8.18
N THR A 124 11.03 -26.23 -7.29
CA THR A 124 9.66 -25.84 -7.01
C THR A 124 9.35 -26.05 -5.54
N ALA A 125 8.46 -25.25 -4.99
CA ALA A 125 7.95 -25.46 -3.65
C ALA A 125 6.46 -25.14 -3.60
N PHE A 126 5.74 -25.79 -2.70
CA PHE A 126 4.38 -25.43 -2.34
C PHE A 126 4.28 -25.38 -0.83
N SER A 127 3.43 -24.51 -0.29
CA SER A 127 3.21 -24.40 1.14
C SER A 127 1.82 -23.90 1.47
N ALA A 128 1.35 -24.27 2.66
CA ALA A 128 0.28 -23.59 3.38
C ALA A 128 0.71 -23.43 4.84
N GLN A 129 0.54 -22.24 5.41
CA GLN A 129 0.82 -21.95 6.80
C GLN A 129 -0.36 -21.23 7.45
N ALA A 130 -0.90 -21.81 8.51
CA ALA A 130 -1.98 -21.24 9.30
C ALA A 130 -1.42 -20.36 10.41
N PHE A 131 -1.84 -19.11 10.45
CA PHE A 131 -1.46 -18.19 11.52
C PHE A 131 -2.36 -18.38 12.74
N GLN A 132 -1.75 -18.44 13.91
CA GLN A 132 -2.43 -18.69 15.18
C GLN A 132 -2.39 -17.45 16.11
N PRO A 133 -3.17 -17.41 17.20
CA PRO A 133 -3.07 -16.34 18.20
C PRO A 133 -1.67 -16.25 18.81
N LEU A 134 -1.26 -15.02 19.18
CA LEU A 134 -0.01 -14.84 19.92
C LEU A 134 -0.25 -15.24 21.38
N LEU A 135 0.53 -16.19 21.89
CA LEU A 135 0.44 -16.72 23.25
C LEU A 135 1.50 -16.08 24.15
N PHE A 136 1.09 -15.70 25.36
CA PHE A 136 1.98 -15.13 26.37
C PHE A 136 2.03 -16.00 27.62
N ASP A 137 3.18 -16.03 28.29
CA ASP A 137 3.34 -16.66 29.59
C ASP A 137 2.85 -15.73 30.73
N GLY A 138 2.86 -16.24 31.96
CA GLY A 138 2.45 -15.47 33.14
C GLY A 138 3.30 -14.23 33.45
N ASN A 139 4.43 -14.04 32.75
CA ASN A 139 5.30 -12.88 32.86
C ASN A 139 5.12 -11.89 31.69
N GLY A 140 4.23 -12.19 30.73
CA GLY A 140 4.00 -11.38 29.54
C GLY A 140 5.04 -11.55 28.44
N ALA A 141 5.87 -12.59 28.49
CA ALA A 141 6.77 -12.97 27.38
C ALA A 141 6.04 -13.91 26.41
N ALA A 142 6.45 -13.94 25.14
CA ALA A 142 5.89 -14.89 24.17
C ALA A 142 6.16 -16.33 24.63
N ALA A 143 5.10 -17.13 24.79
CA ALA A 143 5.19 -18.51 25.22
C ALA A 143 5.36 -19.43 24.01
N HIS A 144 6.37 -20.31 24.02
CA HIS A 144 6.53 -21.27 22.94
C HIS A 144 5.50 -22.41 23.07
N ARG A 145 4.78 -22.72 22.00
CA ARG A 145 3.70 -23.70 21.93
C ARG A 145 4.14 -25.08 22.40
N THR A 146 5.39 -25.49 22.13
CA THR A 146 5.94 -26.78 22.59
C THR A 146 6.11 -26.88 24.09
N ASP A 147 6.23 -25.74 24.78
CA ASP A 147 6.47 -25.68 26.22
C ASP A 147 5.15 -25.62 27.01
N LEU A 148 4.03 -25.47 26.30
CA LEU A 148 2.68 -25.42 26.87
C LEU A 148 2.03 -26.80 26.86
N SER A 149 1.41 -27.16 27.99
CA SER A 149 0.63 -28.40 28.08
C SER A 149 -0.59 -28.36 27.16
N ALA A 150 -0.99 -29.51 26.62
CA ALA A 150 -2.21 -29.64 25.80
C ALA A 150 -3.49 -29.20 26.54
N ASP A 151 -3.51 -29.27 27.87
CA ASP A 151 -4.65 -28.86 28.73
C ASP A 151 -4.59 -27.38 29.17
N ALA A 152 -3.67 -26.58 28.60
CA ALA A 152 -3.58 -25.17 28.95
C ALA A 152 -4.81 -24.39 28.46
N ASP A 153 -5.28 -23.45 29.25
CA ASP A 153 -6.37 -22.54 28.86
C ASP A 153 -5.82 -21.47 27.92
N PHE A 154 -5.73 -21.82 26.62
CA PHE A 154 -5.13 -20.98 25.59
C PHE A 154 -5.87 -19.66 25.39
N GLU A 155 -7.16 -19.57 25.70
CA GLU A 155 -7.91 -18.32 25.63
C GLU A 155 -7.38 -17.30 26.67
N THR A 156 -6.90 -17.76 27.83
CA THR A 156 -6.32 -16.87 28.85
C THR A 156 -4.88 -16.47 28.55
N LEU A 157 -4.17 -17.25 27.73
CA LEU A 157 -2.80 -16.98 27.28
C LEU A 157 -2.77 -16.18 25.97
N ALA A 158 -3.85 -16.24 25.20
CA ALA A 158 -4.05 -15.46 24.00
C ALA A 158 -4.58 -14.07 24.37
N MET A 159 -3.93 -13.04 23.85
CA MET A 159 -4.51 -11.71 23.86
C MET A 159 -5.21 -11.45 22.53
N ALA A 160 -6.47 -11.00 22.58
CA ALA A 160 -7.14 -10.43 21.42
C ALA A 160 -6.27 -9.28 20.91
N ASN A 161 -5.72 -9.42 19.71
CA ASN A 161 -4.92 -8.37 19.09
C ASN A 161 -5.84 -7.18 18.77
N PRO A 162 -5.80 -6.07 19.54
CA PRO A 162 -6.71 -4.95 19.30
C PRO A 162 -6.36 -4.16 18.03
N THR A 163 -5.31 -4.57 17.31
CA THR A 163 -4.67 -3.83 16.21
C THR A 163 -4.51 -4.68 14.94
N PHE A 164 -5.42 -5.64 14.65
CA PHE A 164 -5.35 -6.39 13.37
C PHE A 164 -5.89 -5.59 12.16
N HIS A 165 -6.82 -4.65 12.39
CA HIS A 165 -7.33 -3.74 11.34
C HIS A 165 -6.79 -2.31 11.44
N LYS A 166 -6.09 -1.98 12.51
CA LYS A 166 -5.33 -0.73 12.65
C LYS A 166 -3.87 -1.13 12.63
N ASN A 167 -3.10 -0.69 11.63
CA ASN A 167 -1.67 -0.48 11.85
C ASN A 167 -1.59 0.25 13.19
N PRO A 168 -1.02 -0.36 14.25
CA PRO A 168 -1.14 0.20 15.57
C PRO A 168 -0.63 1.62 15.50
N LYS A 169 -1.21 2.49 16.33
CA LYS A 169 -0.48 3.64 16.85
C LYS A 169 0.83 3.10 17.46
N SER A 170 1.83 2.84 16.62
CA SER A 170 3.11 2.18 16.93
C SER A 170 3.98 3.07 17.81
N LEU A 171 3.46 4.22 18.23
CA LEU A 171 4.00 5.02 19.30
C LEU A 171 3.19 5.02 20.61
N ASP A 172 1.85 5.06 20.64
CA ASP A 172 1.17 5.44 21.89
C ASP A 172 1.15 4.36 23.00
N ALA A 173 1.05 3.08 22.64
CA ALA A 173 0.97 2.02 23.66
C ALA A 173 2.33 1.77 24.35
N LYS A 174 3.45 1.91 23.63
CA LYS A 174 4.81 1.83 24.21
C LYS A 174 5.22 3.12 24.91
N LEU A 175 4.66 4.28 24.52
CA LEU A 175 4.83 5.55 25.22
C LEU A 175 4.23 5.52 26.64
N THR A 176 3.12 4.80 26.86
CA THR A 176 2.43 4.81 28.17
C THR A 176 3.10 3.91 29.21
N TYR A 177 3.57 2.71 28.82
CA TYR A 177 4.17 1.75 29.76
C TYR A 177 5.62 2.08 30.17
N SER A 178 6.32 2.91 29.40
CA SER A 178 7.70 3.33 29.71
C SER A 178 7.80 4.50 30.70
N MET A 179 6.67 5.08 31.14
CA MET A 179 6.63 6.21 32.08
C MET A 179 6.78 5.84 33.56
N PHE A 180 6.44 4.62 33.98
CA PHE A 180 6.34 4.29 35.41
C PHE A 180 7.57 3.54 35.94
N ILE A 181 8.49 4.27 36.57
CA ILE A 181 9.43 3.71 37.56
C ILE A 181 8.74 3.79 38.93
N PRO A 182 8.85 2.77 39.81
CA PRO A 182 8.35 2.86 41.18
C PRO A 182 8.94 4.10 41.87
N CYS A 183 8.07 4.91 42.50
CA CYS A 183 8.51 6.17 43.10
C CYS A 183 9.61 5.92 44.14
N LEU A 184 10.72 6.65 44.03
CA LEU A 184 11.83 6.50 44.97
C LEU A 184 11.53 7.37 46.20
N GLY A 185 11.07 6.73 47.27
CA GLY A 185 10.80 7.40 48.54
C GLY A 185 12.09 7.58 49.35
N VAL A 186 12.43 8.81 49.68
CA VAL A 186 13.48 9.12 50.68
C VAL A 186 12.84 9.93 51.80
N GLY A 187 12.44 9.24 52.87
CA GLY A 187 11.70 9.85 53.98
C GLY A 187 10.27 10.23 53.57
N ALA A 188 9.85 11.48 53.87
CA ALA A 188 8.51 11.99 53.55
C ALA A 188 8.40 12.60 52.13
N LEU A 189 9.48 12.56 51.35
CA LEU A 189 9.52 13.08 49.98
C LEU A 189 9.45 11.93 48.98
N VAL A 190 8.50 12.04 48.06
CA VAL A 190 8.32 11.13 46.93
C VAL A 190 8.94 11.79 45.71
N PHE A 191 10.01 11.21 45.18
CA PHE A 191 10.60 11.67 43.93
C PHE A 191 9.96 10.91 42.77
N LEU A 192 9.23 11.65 41.93
CA LEU A 192 8.69 11.18 40.66
C LEU A 192 9.78 11.36 39.60
N LEU A 193 10.47 10.26 39.27
CA LEU A 193 11.49 10.23 38.23
C LEU A 193 10.82 9.82 36.91
N MET A 194 10.57 10.78 36.03
CA MET A 194 10.23 10.47 34.63
C MET A 194 11.52 10.21 33.87
N ARG A 195 11.61 9.05 33.20
CA ARG A 195 12.71 8.80 32.26
C ARG A 195 12.51 9.74 31.07
N ASN A 196 13.54 10.47 30.67
CA ASN A 196 13.53 11.10 29.34
C ASN A 196 13.43 9.94 28.34
N MET A 197 12.32 9.89 27.61
CA MET A 197 12.03 8.82 26.65
C MET A 197 13.23 8.65 25.72
N ALA A 198 13.70 7.41 25.53
CA ALA A 198 14.23 7.08 24.21
C ALA A 198 13.03 7.30 23.28
N ARG A 199 13.10 8.35 22.46
CA ARG A 199 11.96 8.80 21.65
C ARG A 199 11.50 7.60 20.82
N GLY A 200 10.20 7.31 20.71
CA GLY A 200 9.72 6.01 20.17
C GLY A 200 10.34 5.59 18.83
N TYR A 201 10.75 6.56 18.00
CA TYR A 201 11.47 6.34 16.77
C TYR A 201 12.92 5.82 16.95
N GLU A 202 13.62 6.12 18.04
CA GLU A 202 14.97 5.61 18.35
C GLU A 202 14.92 4.10 18.57
N TRP A 203 13.82 3.60 19.13
CA TRP A 203 13.58 2.17 19.25
C TRP A 203 13.43 1.50 17.88
N GLU A 204 12.68 2.11 16.96
CA GLU A 204 12.57 1.64 15.58
C GLU A 204 13.94 1.64 14.88
N MET A 205 14.72 2.72 15.03
CA MET A 205 16.04 2.82 14.42
C MET A 205 17.07 1.85 15.03
N ASN A 206 16.89 1.43 16.28
CA ASN A 206 17.77 0.44 16.93
C ASN A 206 17.64 -0.97 16.33
N LYS A 207 16.60 -1.24 15.53
CA LYS A 207 16.51 -2.50 14.76
C LYS A 207 17.55 -2.54 13.63
N CYS A 208 18.07 -1.39 13.18
CA CYS A 208 18.98 -1.35 12.05
C CYS A 208 20.38 -1.89 12.41
N TYR A 209 20.90 -2.78 11.55
CA TYR A 209 22.27 -3.30 11.64
C TYR A 209 23.24 -2.72 10.59
N GLY A 210 22.81 -1.71 9.82
CA GLY A 210 23.66 -0.97 8.88
C GLY A 210 23.97 -1.73 7.58
N CYS A 211 22.98 -2.36 6.95
CA CYS A 211 23.14 -3.04 5.65
C CYS A 211 23.13 -2.11 4.43
N ASP A 212 22.76 -0.84 4.60
CA ASP A 212 22.65 0.19 3.56
C ASP A 212 21.62 -0.08 2.42
N LEU A 213 20.79 -1.13 2.49
CA LEU A 213 19.73 -1.39 1.49
C LEU A 213 18.72 -0.23 1.38
N CYS A 214 18.41 0.41 2.50
CA CYS A 214 17.55 1.60 2.51
C CYS A 214 18.17 2.80 1.79
N ASP A 215 19.50 2.87 1.72
CA ASP A 215 20.24 3.89 0.98
C ASP A 215 20.05 3.60 -0.51
N ASP A 216 20.37 2.39 -0.96
CA ASP A 216 20.25 1.99 -2.37
C ASP A 216 18.83 2.11 -2.93
N ALA A 217 17.80 1.79 -2.12
CA ALA A 217 16.40 1.93 -2.52
C ALA A 217 15.90 3.38 -2.49
N CYS A 218 16.62 4.33 -1.90
CA CYS A 218 16.10 5.67 -1.70
C CYS A 218 16.25 6.55 -2.95
N PRO A 219 15.14 7.04 -3.52
CA PRO A 219 15.17 7.86 -4.73
C PRO A 219 15.85 9.23 -4.52
N VAL A 220 15.96 9.70 -3.26
CA VAL A 220 16.61 10.98 -2.93
C VAL A 220 18.12 10.96 -3.24
N ARG A 221 18.75 9.78 -3.32
CA ARG A 221 20.19 9.67 -3.64
C ARG A 221 20.56 10.20 -5.01
N LEU A 222 19.60 10.21 -5.94
CA LEU A 222 19.78 10.82 -7.26
C LEU A 222 20.03 12.33 -7.16
N PHE A 223 19.56 12.96 -6.08
CA PHE A 223 19.66 14.40 -5.86
C PHE A 223 20.89 14.79 -5.05
N THR A 224 21.33 13.90 -4.16
CA THR A 224 22.50 14.13 -3.29
C THR A 224 23.80 13.59 -3.90
N ALA A 225 23.81 13.32 -5.22
CA ALA A 225 24.95 12.77 -5.95
C ALA A 225 25.53 11.48 -5.32
N GLY A 226 24.67 10.65 -4.72
CA GLY A 226 25.06 9.38 -4.12
C GLY A 226 25.63 9.47 -2.71
N ASP A 227 25.63 10.67 -2.08
CA ASP A 227 25.95 10.81 -0.66
C ASP A 227 25.04 9.90 0.18
N LYS A 228 25.64 9.20 1.14
CA LYS A 228 24.94 8.26 2.02
C LYS A 228 23.84 8.99 2.79
N LEU A 229 22.62 8.49 2.70
CA LEU A 229 21.51 8.90 3.55
C LEU A 229 21.75 8.41 4.96
N ASN A 230 22.44 9.23 5.75
CA ASN A 230 22.76 8.86 7.11
C ASN A 230 21.62 9.18 8.08
N ILE A 231 20.40 8.77 7.74
CA ILE A 231 19.18 9.02 8.51
C ILE A 231 19.37 8.55 9.96
N ILE A 232 20.01 7.39 10.16
CA ILE A 232 20.25 6.79 11.48
C ILE A 232 21.29 7.57 12.29
N TYR A 233 22.41 7.97 11.67
CA TYR A 233 23.43 8.76 12.37
C TYR A 233 22.93 10.17 12.71
N ASN A 234 22.23 10.82 11.78
CA ASN A 234 21.62 12.14 12.03
C ASN A 234 20.58 12.04 13.16
N THR A 235 19.84 10.93 13.22
CA THR A 235 18.94 10.60 14.33
C THR A 235 19.69 10.51 15.66
N TRP A 236 20.79 9.77 15.72
CA TRP A 236 21.55 9.53 16.95
C TRP A 236 22.32 10.75 17.44
N ASN A 237 22.82 11.59 16.54
CA ASN A 237 23.53 12.80 16.91
C ASN A 237 22.61 14.01 17.10
N ASN A 238 21.33 13.88 16.71
CA ASN A 238 20.38 15.00 16.64
C ASN A 238 20.96 16.19 15.83
N GLU A 239 21.80 15.85 14.84
CA GLU A 239 22.43 16.74 13.86
C GLU A 239 21.61 16.64 12.57
N ASP A 240 20.38 17.14 12.60
CA ASP A 240 19.62 17.37 11.38
C ASP A 240 19.88 18.81 10.95
N ASP A 241 20.69 19.01 9.92
CA ASP A 241 20.92 20.30 9.25
C ASP A 241 19.70 20.76 8.41
N GLY A 242 18.56 20.09 8.57
CA GLY A 242 17.26 20.39 7.95
C GLY A 242 17.09 19.86 6.53
N VAL A 243 18.18 19.50 5.84
CA VAL A 243 18.17 19.17 4.41
C VAL A 243 17.72 17.71 4.13
N PRO A 244 18.13 16.68 4.89
CA PRO A 244 17.68 15.30 4.65
C PRO A 244 16.23 15.02 5.04
N LEU A 245 15.73 15.65 6.12
CA LEU A 245 14.39 15.35 6.65
C LEU A 245 13.28 15.77 5.68
N TYR A 246 13.39 16.95 5.09
CA TYR A 246 12.38 17.48 4.17
C TYR A 246 12.65 17.18 2.71
N SER A 247 13.83 16.68 2.36
CA SER A 247 14.08 16.02 1.07
C SER A 247 13.44 14.63 0.98
N CYS A 248 13.09 14.01 2.12
CA CYS A 248 12.43 12.71 2.12
C CYS A 248 11.06 12.77 1.44
N LEU A 249 10.86 11.91 0.44
CA LEU A 249 9.60 11.81 -0.31
C LEU A 249 8.54 10.96 0.40
N THR A 250 8.82 10.41 1.58
CA THR A 250 7.88 9.58 2.39
C THR A 250 7.18 8.49 1.55
N CYS A 251 7.95 7.90 0.64
CA CYS A 251 7.43 6.98 -0.36
C CYS A 251 7.46 5.51 0.09
N THR A 252 8.03 5.19 1.27
CA THR A 252 8.10 3.82 1.82
C THR A 252 9.10 2.88 1.12
N ALA A 253 9.92 3.36 0.15
CA ALA A 253 10.93 2.51 -0.50
C ALA A 253 11.91 1.90 0.51
N CYS A 254 12.44 2.72 1.40
CA CYS A 254 13.40 2.29 2.42
C CYS A 254 12.79 1.34 3.46
N THR A 255 11.52 1.52 3.81
CA THR A 255 10.78 0.62 4.72
C THR A 255 10.61 -0.76 4.08
N ASN A 256 10.18 -0.81 2.81
CA ASN A 256 9.98 -2.07 2.09
C ASN A 256 11.29 -2.82 1.83
N ALA A 257 12.37 -2.11 1.50
CA ALA A 257 13.67 -2.72 1.31
C ALA A 257 14.35 -3.17 2.61
N CYS A 258 13.81 -2.85 3.79
CA CYS A 258 14.47 -3.11 5.06
C CYS A 258 14.25 -4.55 5.56
N PRO A 259 15.31 -5.38 5.66
CA PRO A 259 15.18 -6.76 6.16
C PRO A 259 14.88 -6.85 7.66
N GLN A 260 14.90 -5.72 8.39
CA GLN A 260 14.55 -5.66 9.81
C GLN A 260 13.19 -4.99 10.05
N LEU A 261 12.47 -4.66 8.97
CA LEU A 261 11.17 -3.99 9.05
C LEU A 261 11.25 -2.72 9.91
N VAL A 262 12.30 -1.93 9.67
CA VAL A 262 12.44 -0.58 10.26
C VAL A 262 11.41 0.31 9.58
N ASP A 263 10.51 0.86 10.38
CA ASP A 263 9.49 1.79 9.89
C ASP A 263 10.07 3.21 9.81
N TYR A 264 10.62 3.54 8.64
CA TYR A 264 11.15 4.88 8.36
C TYR A 264 10.04 5.92 8.17
N ASP A 265 8.84 5.50 7.78
CA ASP A 265 7.72 6.39 7.51
C ASP A 265 7.19 6.98 8.81
N SER A 266 7.00 6.14 9.84
CA SER A 266 6.69 6.58 11.20
C SER A 266 7.77 7.53 11.73
N TYR A 267 9.05 7.20 11.54
CA TYR A 267 10.15 8.08 11.92
C TYR A 267 10.01 9.48 11.29
N MET A 268 9.75 9.55 9.99
CA MET A 268 9.60 10.82 9.27
C MET A 268 8.39 11.62 9.78
N ASP A 269 7.24 10.97 9.98
CA ASP A 269 6.02 11.60 10.51
C ASP A 269 6.28 12.24 11.89
N ILE A 270 6.85 11.46 12.82
CA ILE A 270 7.14 11.93 14.19
C ILE A 270 8.18 13.06 14.18
N ARG A 271 9.26 12.92 13.41
CA ARG A 271 10.34 13.91 13.40
C ARG A 271 9.88 15.23 12.83
N ARG A 272 9.10 15.23 11.75
CA ARG A 272 8.53 16.45 11.17
C ARG A 272 7.57 17.13 12.15
N ASN A 273 6.74 16.35 12.85
CA ASN A 273 5.84 16.86 13.90
C ASN A 273 6.57 17.54 15.07
N LEU A 274 7.78 17.07 15.43
CA LEU A 274 8.58 17.67 16.51
C LEU A 274 9.27 18.99 16.11
N ILE A 275 9.23 19.39 14.84
CA ILE A 275 9.89 20.62 14.37
C ILE A 275 9.00 21.84 14.62
N VAL A 276 9.50 22.70 15.50
CA VAL A 276 8.87 24.00 15.77
C VAL A 276 9.11 24.94 14.60
N GLY A 277 8.03 25.53 14.07
CA GLY A 277 8.06 26.42 12.91
C GLY A 277 7.72 25.75 11.59
N GLY A 278 7.55 24.42 11.59
CA GLY A 278 7.13 23.66 10.41
C GLY A 278 8.22 23.46 9.36
N PRO A 279 7.84 22.98 8.16
CA PRO A 279 8.75 22.75 7.05
C PRO A 279 9.47 24.01 6.57
N PRO A 280 10.74 23.91 6.11
CA PRO A 280 11.47 25.02 5.51
C PRO A 280 10.73 25.55 4.29
N ALA A 281 10.60 26.88 4.19
CA ALA A 281 9.94 27.53 3.05
C ALA A 281 10.60 27.19 1.69
N ALA A 282 11.90 26.88 1.69
CA ALA A 282 12.62 26.45 0.49
C ALA A 282 12.14 25.11 -0.09
N GLU A 283 11.54 24.24 0.73
CA GLU A 283 11.05 22.93 0.32
C GLU A 283 9.56 22.93 -0.02
N ILE A 284 8.85 24.04 0.20
CA ILE A 284 7.43 24.20 -0.13
C ILE A 284 7.30 25.27 -1.22
N PRO A 285 7.42 24.90 -2.50
CA PRO A 285 7.29 25.86 -3.58
C PRO A 285 5.88 26.47 -3.65
N HIS A 286 4.85 25.72 -3.22
CA HIS A 286 3.44 26.15 -3.26
C HIS A 286 2.94 26.64 -1.90
N THR A 287 3.60 27.63 -1.29
CA THR A 287 3.25 28.17 0.03
C THR A 287 1.80 28.69 0.12
N ILE A 288 1.21 29.11 -1.01
CA ILE A 288 -0.20 29.50 -1.09
C ILE A 288 -1.12 28.32 -0.75
N LEU A 289 -0.86 27.12 -1.29
CA LEU A 289 -1.68 25.94 -1.00
C LEU A 289 -1.62 25.57 0.48
N GLN A 290 -0.43 25.68 1.08
CA GLN A 290 -0.26 25.48 2.52
C GLN A 290 -1.07 26.50 3.33
N ALA A 291 -1.06 27.78 2.92
CA ALA A 291 -1.83 28.83 3.58
C ALA A 291 -3.35 28.65 3.42
N VAL A 292 -3.82 28.25 2.24
CA VAL A 292 -5.24 27.94 1.99
C VAL A 292 -5.71 26.80 2.91
N LEU A 293 -4.93 25.72 3.01
CA LEU A 293 -5.27 24.58 3.86
C LEU A 293 -5.20 24.92 5.36
N ALA A 294 -4.30 25.81 5.77
CA ALA A 294 -4.27 26.32 7.13
C ALA A 294 -5.49 27.20 7.45
N ALA A 295 -5.94 28.03 6.50
CA ALA A 295 -7.17 28.83 6.64
C ALA A 295 -8.41 27.94 6.67
N GLU A 296 -8.45 26.91 5.82
CA GLU A 296 -9.53 25.94 5.79
C GLU A 296 -9.64 25.13 7.08
N ALA A 297 -8.52 24.86 7.76
CA ALA A 297 -8.51 24.18 9.05
C ALA A 297 -9.02 25.04 10.22
N ALA A 298 -9.21 26.35 10.02
CA ALA A 298 -9.75 27.22 11.05
C ALA A 298 -11.23 26.90 11.32
N GLU A 299 -11.67 27.04 12.57
CA GLU A 299 -13.05 26.70 12.98
C GLU A 299 -14.10 27.61 12.34
N ASP A 300 -13.77 28.88 12.08
CA ASP A 300 -14.65 29.83 11.41
C ASP A 300 -14.84 29.52 9.92
N ALA A 301 -13.92 28.74 9.32
CA ALA A 301 -14.08 28.27 7.95
C ALA A 301 -15.18 27.21 7.81
N ASP A 302 -15.61 26.56 8.90
CA ASP A 302 -16.69 25.56 8.88
C ASP A 302 -18.00 26.14 8.30
N GLU A 303 -18.27 27.43 8.52
CA GLU A 303 -19.47 28.12 8.03
C GLU A 303 -19.52 28.25 6.50
N ALA A 304 -18.37 28.13 5.82
CA ALA A 304 -18.28 28.19 4.36
C ALA A 304 -18.65 26.87 3.67
N PHE A 305 -18.77 25.78 4.42
CA PHE A 305 -19.11 24.45 3.90
C PHE A 305 -20.58 24.13 4.16
N ILE A 306 -21.20 23.42 3.23
CA ILE A 306 -22.62 23.06 3.29
C ILE A 306 -22.87 22.13 4.50
N SER A 307 -23.94 22.41 5.24
CA SER A 307 -24.37 21.62 6.40
C SER A 307 -24.71 20.17 5.99
N ILE A 308 -24.75 19.24 6.94
CA ILE A 308 -25.10 17.87 6.61
C ILE A 308 -26.58 17.75 6.22
N GLU A 309 -27.43 18.57 6.84
CA GLU A 309 -28.88 18.59 6.60
C GLU A 309 -29.25 19.17 5.22
N ASP A 310 -28.41 20.06 4.68
CA ASP A 310 -28.65 20.74 3.41
C ASP A 310 -27.92 20.08 2.22
N TYR A 311 -26.97 19.17 2.47
CA TYR A 311 -26.22 18.51 1.40
C TYR A 311 -27.03 17.37 0.76
N PRO A 312 -27.13 17.29 -0.58
CA PRO A 312 -27.96 16.31 -1.26
C PRO A 312 -27.31 14.92 -1.28
N ILE A 313 -27.34 14.22 -0.15
CA ILE A 313 -26.87 12.83 -0.05
C ILE A 313 -28.01 11.90 -0.46
N ASP A 314 -27.80 11.18 -1.55
CA ASP A 314 -28.77 10.31 -2.20
C ASP A 314 -28.35 8.83 -2.26
N SER A 315 -27.09 8.51 -1.95
CA SER A 315 -26.53 7.15 -1.95
C SER A 315 -25.78 6.83 -0.66
N SER A 316 -25.68 5.54 -0.33
CA SER A 316 -24.78 5.04 0.73
C SER A 316 -23.32 4.98 0.28
N VAL A 317 -23.03 5.24 -1.00
CA VAL A 317 -21.68 5.36 -1.54
C VAL A 317 -21.38 6.81 -1.83
N GLY A 318 -20.31 7.35 -1.23
CA GLY A 318 -19.84 8.71 -1.47
C GLY A 318 -18.52 8.73 -2.23
N TYR A 319 -18.39 9.57 -3.25
CA TYR A 319 -17.15 9.79 -3.98
C TYR A 319 -16.51 11.12 -3.59
N TYR A 320 -15.29 11.08 -3.06
CA TYR A 320 -14.48 12.27 -2.79
C TYR A 320 -13.43 12.45 -3.89
N PRO A 321 -13.46 13.55 -4.66
CA PRO A 321 -12.57 13.79 -5.81
C PRO A 321 -11.12 14.14 -5.41
N GLY A 322 -10.89 14.53 -4.15
CA GLY A 322 -9.60 15.07 -3.71
C GLY A 322 -9.48 16.58 -3.92
N CYS A 323 -8.34 17.13 -3.52
CA CYS A 323 -8.07 18.57 -3.62
C CYS A 323 -7.54 19.00 -4.99
N VAL A 324 -6.95 18.09 -5.76
CA VAL A 324 -6.30 18.41 -7.05
C VAL A 324 -7.34 18.84 -8.09
N ASP A 325 -8.47 18.14 -8.16
CA ASP A 325 -9.63 18.49 -8.97
C ASP A 325 -10.11 19.93 -8.69
N TYR A 326 -10.29 20.25 -7.40
CA TYR A 326 -10.70 21.59 -6.97
C TYR A 326 -9.66 22.67 -7.24
N ILE A 327 -8.37 22.37 -7.03
CA ILE A 327 -7.28 23.30 -7.36
C ILE A 327 -7.30 23.61 -8.87
N ASP A 328 -7.70 22.65 -9.69
CA ASP A 328 -7.86 22.84 -11.12
C ASP A 328 -9.07 23.72 -11.48
N GLN A 329 -10.23 23.43 -10.87
CA GLN A 329 -11.49 24.14 -11.13
C GLN A 329 -11.50 25.58 -10.60
N GLU A 330 -10.99 25.81 -9.38
CA GLU A 330 -11.12 27.10 -8.66
C GLU A 330 -9.85 27.95 -8.71
N MET A 331 -8.67 27.32 -8.74
CA MET A 331 -7.38 28.02 -8.81
C MET A 331 -6.77 28.03 -10.21
N ILE A 332 -7.45 27.40 -11.18
CA ILE A 332 -7.13 27.39 -12.62
C ILE A 332 -5.75 26.80 -12.91
N PHE A 333 -5.21 25.90 -12.08
CA PHE A 333 -3.85 25.39 -12.25
C PHE A 333 -3.58 24.80 -13.64
N SER A 334 -4.56 24.16 -14.29
CA SER A 334 -4.47 23.72 -15.69
C SER A 334 -4.40 24.85 -16.71
N HIS A 335 -5.18 25.92 -16.56
CA HIS A 335 -5.27 26.97 -17.59
C HIS A 335 -4.34 28.19 -17.37
N VAL A 336 -3.72 28.34 -16.18
CA VAL A 336 -2.58 29.26 -16.01
C VAL A 336 -1.24 28.63 -16.41
N ASN A 337 -1.20 27.30 -16.60
CA ASN A 337 -0.07 26.58 -17.15
C ASN A 337 -0.30 26.34 -18.65
N GLU A 338 0.72 26.48 -19.49
CA GLU A 338 0.60 26.22 -20.93
C GLU A 338 0.37 24.72 -21.19
N GLY A 339 -0.81 24.29 -21.69
CA GLY A 339 -1.04 22.87 -22.04
C GLY A 339 -2.50 22.42 -22.13
N SER A 340 -2.71 21.10 -22.26
CA SER A 340 -4.01 20.41 -22.30
C SER A 340 -4.35 19.65 -20.99
N MET A 341 -3.57 19.85 -19.93
CA MET A 341 -3.76 19.19 -18.64
C MET A 341 -5.17 19.52 -18.10
N ASN A 342 -5.95 18.50 -17.72
CA ASN A 342 -7.27 18.65 -17.11
C ASN A 342 -7.35 17.71 -15.90
N LEU A 343 -7.10 18.23 -14.71
CA LEU A 343 -7.08 17.41 -13.50
C LEU A 343 -8.51 17.10 -13.01
N GLY A 344 -9.50 17.89 -13.46
CA GLY A 344 -10.92 17.63 -13.25
C GLY A 344 -11.51 16.48 -14.07
N GLU A 345 -10.78 16.02 -15.11
CA GLU A 345 -11.20 14.90 -15.96
C GLU A 345 -11.43 13.61 -15.15
N THR A 346 -10.60 13.36 -14.13
CA THR A 346 -10.67 12.11 -13.34
C THR A 346 -12.00 11.98 -12.60
N THR A 347 -12.54 13.09 -12.06
CA THR A 347 -13.84 13.09 -11.39
C THR A 347 -14.96 12.80 -12.37
N THR A 348 -14.96 13.49 -13.52
CA THR A 348 -15.96 13.27 -14.57
C THR A 348 -15.91 11.82 -15.06
N ALA A 349 -14.71 11.30 -15.30
CA ALA A 349 -14.47 9.92 -15.70
C ALA A 349 -14.99 8.91 -14.66
N ALA A 350 -14.76 9.14 -13.37
CA ALA A 350 -15.28 8.27 -12.32
C ALA A 350 -16.80 8.16 -12.38
N PHE A 351 -17.51 9.29 -12.52
CA PHE A 351 -18.97 9.30 -12.67
C PHE A 351 -19.45 8.65 -13.97
N THR A 352 -18.72 8.81 -15.08
CA THR A 352 -19.02 8.07 -16.32
C THR A 352 -18.97 6.56 -16.11
N LEU A 353 -17.98 6.07 -15.36
CA LEU A 353 -17.88 4.64 -15.04
C LEU A 353 -18.94 4.17 -14.05
N PHE A 354 -19.28 4.99 -13.04
CA PHE A 354 -20.35 4.66 -12.10
C PHE A 354 -21.72 4.58 -12.80
N ASP A 355 -21.99 5.49 -13.73
CA ASP A 355 -23.17 5.47 -14.61
C ASP A 355 -23.21 4.21 -15.49
N GLU A 356 -22.09 3.83 -16.11
CA GLU A 356 -21.99 2.60 -16.90
C GLU A 356 -22.27 1.33 -16.06
N MET A 357 -22.04 1.39 -14.76
CA MET A 357 -22.31 0.29 -13.82
C MET A 357 -23.70 0.32 -13.19
N ASP A 358 -24.55 1.30 -13.54
CA ASP A 358 -25.81 1.60 -12.87
C ASP A 358 -25.64 1.75 -11.34
N LYS A 359 -24.54 2.40 -10.90
CA LYS A 359 -24.24 2.64 -9.48
C LYS A 359 -24.52 4.09 -9.11
N GLU A 360 -25.49 4.28 -8.21
CA GLU A 360 -25.74 5.58 -7.58
C GLU A 360 -24.60 5.91 -6.61
N VAL A 361 -23.93 7.03 -6.82
CA VAL A 361 -22.81 7.50 -6.00
C VAL A 361 -22.99 8.99 -5.74
N THR A 362 -22.99 9.38 -4.46
CA THR A 362 -23.09 10.79 -4.06
C THR A 362 -21.74 11.48 -4.24
N TYR A 363 -21.71 12.60 -4.95
CA TYR A 363 -20.52 13.45 -5.03
C TYR A 363 -20.29 14.17 -3.70
N LEU A 364 -19.12 13.97 -3.07
CA LEU A 364 -18.69 14.65 -1.86
C LEU A 364 -17.68 15.73 -2.22
N GLY A 365 -18.19 16.85 -2.70
CA GLY A 365 -17.40 17.98 -3.15
C GLY A 365 -16.65 18.70 -2.02
N ARG A 366 -15.81 19.64 -2.45
CA ARG A 366 -15.01 20.54 -1.59
C ARG A 366 -15.83 21.69 -1.01
N ASP A 367 -17.11 21.76 -1.36
CA ASP A 367 -18.14 22.56 -0.71
C ASP A 367 -18.75 21.85 0.51
N PHE A 368 -18.50 20.54 0.68
CA PHE A 368 -18.99 19.74 1.81
C PHE A 368 -17.87 19.21 2.69
N LEU A 369 -16.85 18.55 2.10
CA LEU A 369 -15.68 18.04 2.80
C LEU A 369 -14.47 18.96 2.66
N LYS A 370 -13.75 19.09 3.77
CA LYS A 370 -12.42 19.69 3.81
C LYS A 370 -11.37 18.75 3.22
N CYS A 371 -10.14 19.24 3.09
CA CYS A 371 -9.05 18.51 2.49
C CYS A 371 -8.80 17.27 3.35
N CYS A 372 -8.42 16.15 2.73
CA CYS A 372 -8.09 14.93 3.48
C CYS A 372 -6.94 15.16 4.48
N GLY A 373 -6.14 16.22 4.28
CA GLY A 373 -5.07 16.63 5.18
C GLY A 373 -3.76 15.85 4.97
N HIS A 374 -3.67 15.03 3.92
CA HIS A 374 -2.49 14.26 3.57
C HIS A 374 -1.21 15.09 3.62
N ASP A 375 -1.20 16.22 2.91
CA ASP A 375 -0.03 17.07 2.76
C ASP A 375 0.37 17.70 4.11
N GLN A 376 -0.61 18.10 4.92
CA GLN A 376 -0.37 18.69 6.24
C GLN A 376 0.26 17.68 7.19
N LYS A 377 -0.26 16.44 7.21
CA LYS A 377 0.30 15.34 8.01
C LYS A 377 1.77 15.14 7.67
N TRP A 378 2.07 14.88 6.40
CA TRP A 378 3.44 14.56 5.99
C TRP A 378 4.37 15.77 5.97
N GLN A 379 3.86 17.01 5.97
CA GLN A 379 4.64 18.21 6.27
C GLN A 379 4.99 18.36 7.77
N GLY A 380 4.39 17.59 8.67
CA GLY A 380 4.52 17.77 10.12
C GLY A 380 3.60 18.85 10.71
N LEU A 381 2.62 19.33 9.95
CA LEU A 381 1.60 20.29 10.39
C LEU A 381 0.43 19.59 11.10
N THR A 382 0.75 18.84 12.16
CA THR A 382 -0.20 17.96 12.86
C THR A 382 -1.44 18.68 13.35
N GLU A 383 -1.32 19.89 13.89
CA GLU A 383 -2.48 20.65 14.36
C GLU A 383 -3.47 20.94 13.22
N VAL A 384 -2.96 21.29 12.04
CA VAL A 384 -3.78 21.55 10.85
C VAL A 384 -4.43 20.25 10.37
N PHE A 385 -3.64 19.17 10.31
CA PHE A 385 -4.13 17.85 9.93
C PHE A 385 -5.28 17.37 10.84
N GLU A 386 -5.09 17.41 12.17
CA GLU A 386 -6.10 16.94 13.12
C GLU A 386 -7.39 17.76 13.07
N LYS A 387 -7.33 19.07 12.80
CA LYS A 387 -8.53 19.90 12.60
C LYS A 387 -9.29 19.54 11.32
N LEU A 388 -8.58 19.38 10.20
CA LEU A 388 -9.18 18.94 8.93
C LEU A 388 -9.83 17.55 9.08
N LYS A 389 -9.09 16.62 9.69
CA LYS A 389 -9.54 15.26 9.99
C LYS A 389 -10.79 15.27 10.88
N ALA A 390 -10.77 15.99 12.00
CA ALA A 390 -11.90 16.02 12.93
C ALA A 390 -13.19 16.53 12.26
N TYR A 391 -13.09 17.58 11.44
CA TYR A 391 -14.23 18.10 10.67
C TYR A 391 -14.78 17.05 9.70
N ASN A 392 -13.90 16.47 8.87
CA ASN A 392 -14.30 15.50 7.86
C ASN A 392 -14.86 14.21 8.47
N GLN A 393 -14.25 13.68 9.53
CA GLN A 393 -14.74 12.51 10.24
C GLN A 393 -16.15 12.74 10.78
N LYS A 394 -16.41 13.92 11.37
CA LYS A 394 -17.74 14.26 11.85
C LYS A 394 -18.75 14.23 10.69
N LYS A 395 -18.46 14.92 9.58
CA LYS A 395 -19.34 14.96 8.40
C LYS A 395 -19.61 13.57 7.83
N LEU A 396 -18.57 12.77 7.64
CA LEU A 396 -18.67 11.42 7.10
C LEU A 396 -19.49 10.52 8.02
N ASN A 397 -19.24 10.53 9.34
CA ASN A 397 -20.00 9.71 10.29
C ASN A 397 -21.48 10.13 10.40
N GLU A 398 -21.79 11.42 10.22
CA GLU A 398 -23.17 11.95 10.24
C GLU A 398 -23.89 11.81 8.88
N SER A 399 -23.15 11.49 7.81
CA SER A 399 -23.69 11.46 6.43
C SER A 399 -24.53 10.24 6.08
N GLY A 400 -24.39 9.13 6.82
CA GLY A 400 -25.00 7.85 6.46
C GLY A 400 -24.32 7.14 5.29
N ILE A 401 -23.17 7.65 4.83
CA ILE A 401 -22.33 6.98 3.82
C ILE A 401 -21.67 5.77 4.47
N GLU A 402 -21.79 4.61 3.82
CA GLU A 402 -21.19 3.35 4.24
C GLU A 402 -19.89 3.05 3.49
N THR A 403 -19.74 3.56 2.26
CA THR A 403 -18.53 3.40 1.45
C THR A 403 -18.04 4.74 0.90
N LEU A 404 -16.83 5.14 1.26
CA LEU A 404 -16.11 6.30 0.73
C LEU A 404 -15.15 5.87 -0.37
N VAL A 405 -15.36 6.35 -1.58
CA VAL A 405 -14.54 6.08 -2.77
C VAL A 405 -13.74 7.32 -3.13
N THR A 406 -12.48 7.14 -3.56
CA THR A 406 -11.62 8.24 -4.03
C THR A 406 -10.65 7.76 -5.10
N SER A 407 -10.44 8.56 -6.14
CA SER A 407 -9.45 8.28 -7.21
C SER A 407 -8.03 8.76 -6.85
N CYS A 408 -7.87 9.51 -5.75
CA CYS A 408 -6.57 9.96 -5.32
C CYS A 408 -5.93 8.98 -4.33
N ALA A 409 -4.83 8.35 -4.72
CA ALA A 409 -4.05 7.45 -3.87
C ALA A 409 -3.63 8.09 -2.52
N GLU A 410 -3.31 9.39 -2.52
CA GLU A 410 -2.98 10.12 -1.29
C GLU A 410 -4.19 10.24 -0.35
N CYS A 411 -5.36 10.56 -0.91
CA CYS A 411 -6.61 10.66 -0.15
C CYS A 411 -7.02 9.29 0.39
N PHE A 412 -6.99 8.26 -0.47
CA PHE A 412 -7.32 6.88 -0.14
C PHE A 412 -6.51 6.40 1.07
N ARG A 413 -5.17 6.48 0.99
CA ARG A 413 -4.28 6.11 2.10
C ARG A 413 -4.60 6.88 3.37
N THR A 414 -4.86 8.19 3.26
CA THR A 414 -5.07 9.06 4.43
C THR A 414 -6.38 8.72 5.14
N PHE A 415 -7.48 8.59 4.38
CA PHE A 415 -8.78 8.18 4.94
C PHE A 415 -8.73 6.75 5.48
N ALA A 416 -8.05 5.82 4.80
CA ALA A 416 -7.99 4.43 5.22
C ALA A 416 -7.12 4.21 6.47
N LEU A 417 -5.99 4.92 6.61
CA LEU A 417 -5.02 4.66 7.66
C LEU A 417 -4.99 5.70 8.79
N ASP A 418 -5.28 6.97 8.51
CA ASP A 418 -5.14 8.04 9.52
C ASP A 418 -6.48 8.49 10.12
N TYR A 419 -7.60 8.20 9.45
CA TYR A 419 -8.92 8.55 9.95
C TYR A 419 -9.50 7.40 10.80
N GLU A 420 -10.32 7.74 11.78
CA GLU A 420 -11.08 6.80 12.60
C GLU A 420 -12.50 6.74 12.03
N LEU A 421 -12.70 5.87 11.04
CA LEU A 421 -13.94 5.64 10.30
C LEU A 421 -14.42 4.20 10.54
N GLU A 422 -14.79 3.87 11.78
CA GLU A 422 -14.88 2.47 12.26
C GLU A 422 -15.92 1.59 11.53
N ASP A 423 -16.99 2.20 10.99
CA ASP A 423 -18.06 1.50 10.28
C ASP A 423 -18.14 1.86 8.78
N MET A 424 -17.16 2.60 8.25
CA MET A 424 -17.17 3.06 6.87
C MET A 424 -16.04 2.41 6.08
N LYS A 425 -16.39 1.80 4.96
CA LYS A 425 -15.43 1.23 4.03
C LYS A 425 -14.78 2.35 3.23
N VAL A 426 -13.46 2.40 3.17
CA VAL A 426 -12.72 3.32 2.30
C VAL A 426 -12.14 2.51 1.16
N MET A 427 -12.34 2.95 -0.08
CA MET A 427 -11.87 2.26 -1.29
C MET A 427 -11.20 3.21 -2.26
N HIS A 428 -10.16 2.73 -2.94
CA HIS A 428 -9.70 3.37 -4.16
C HIS A 428 -10.68 3.08 -5.31
N THR A 429 -10.81 3.99 -6.27
CA THR A 429 -11.74 3.81 -7.40
C THR A 429 -11.49 2.51 -8.16
N THR A 430 -10.23 2.09 -8.34
CA THR A 430 -9.91 0.81 -9.02
C THR A 430 -10.43 -0.41 -8.27
N GLU A 431 -10.29 -0.46 -6.94
CA GLU A 431 -10.87 -1.53 -6.10
C GLU A 431 -12.39 -1.51 -6.19
N PHE A 432 -12.99 -0.32 -6.12
CA PHE A 432 -14.45 -0.16 -6.16
C PHE A 432 -15.04 -0.69 -7.47
N LEU A 433 -14.40 -0.38 -8.61
CA LEU A 433 -14.80 -0.88 -9.92
C LEU A 433 -14.75 -2.43 -9.95
N ILE A 434 -13.64 -3.02 -9.56
CA ILE A 434 -13.47 -4.49 -9.56
C ILE A 434 -14.48 -5.17 -8.64
N GLU A 435 -14.60 -4.70 -7.40
CA GLU A 435 -15.48 -5.31 -6.40
C GLU A 435 -16.94 -5.26 -6.83
N ASN A 436 -17.35 -4.18 -7.50
CA ASN A 436 -18.70 -4.03 -8.01
C ASN A 436 -18.92 -4.70 -9.39
N GLY A 437 -17.95 -5.51 -9.84
CA GLY A 437 -18.09 -6.34 -11.02
C GLY A 437 -17.96 -5.57 -12.33
N PHE A 438 -17.23 -4.45 -12.35
CA PHE A 438 -16.89 -3.75 -13.58
C PHE A 438 -16.08 -4.70 -14.47
N LYS A 439 -16.72 -5.18 -15.53
CA LYS A 439 -16.09 -6.01 -16.56
C LYS A 439 -16.21 -5.23 -17.87
N PRO A 440 -15.21 -4.40 -18.18
CA PRO A 440 -15.27 -3.60 -19.38
C PRO A 440 -15.26 -4.52 -20.60
N ASP A 441 -16.38 -4.62 -21.31
CA ASP A 441 -16.41 -5.04 -22.72
C ASP A 441 -16.02 -3.81 -23.56
N LEU A 442 -14.80 -3.33 -23.35
CA LEU A 442 -14.25 -2.11 -23.96
C LEU A 442 -13.12 -2.51 -24.90
N GLU A 443 -13.01 -1.80 -26.01
CA GLU A 443 -11.98 -2.02 -27.02
C GLU A 443 -11.50 -0.65 -27.51
N VAL A 444 -10.20 -0.49 -27.67
CA VAL A 444 -9.63 0.70 -28.30
C VAL A 444 -9.83 0.65 -29.82
N ALA A 445 -9.97 1.80 -30.47
CA ALA A 445 -10.20 1.85 -31.92
C ALA A 445 -9.00 1.36 -32.75
N GLU A 446 -7.79 1.60 -32.26
CA GLU A 446 -6.53 1.14 -32.82
C GLU A 446 -5.69 0.56 -31.68
N ASP A 447 -4.97 -0.53 -31.93
CA ASP A 447 -4.13 -1.17 -30.93
C ASP A 447 -3.14 -0.14 -30.35
N VAL A 448 -3.09 -0.02 -29.02
CA VAL A 448 -2.25 0.96 -28.32
C VAL A 448 -1.34 0.27 -27.31
N THR A 449 -0.08 0.68 -27.27
CA THR A 449 0.86 0.23 -26.24
C THR A 449 0.80 1.19 -25.06
N VAL A 450 0.51 0.68 -23.85
CA VAL A 450 0.42 1.48 -22.63
C VAL A 450 1.39 0.95 -21.57
N THR A 451 1.84 1.82 -20.67
CA THR A 451 2.60 1.41 -19.48
C THR A 451 1.92 1.95 -18.22
N PHE A 452 2.22 1.35 -17.06
CA PHE A 452 1.60 1.73 -15.80
C PHE A 452 2.63 2.22 -14.78
N HIS A 453 2.35 3.37 -14.15
CA HIS A 453 3.09 3.90 -13.03
C HIS A 453 2.37 3.63 -11.71
N ASP A 454 2.98 2.80 -10.88
CA ASP A 454 2.53 2.52 -9.51
C ASP A 454 2.70 3.76 -8.59
N PRO A 455 1.59 4.40 -8.16
CA PRO A 455 1.67 5.47 -7.16
C PRO A 455 2.17 4.91 -5.83
N CYS A 456 3.17 5.55 -5.23
CA CYS A 456 3.79 5.03 -4.01
C CYS A 456 2.82 4.83 -2.83
N ARG A 457 1.77 5.66 -2.71
CA ARG A 457 0.73 5.46 -1.69
C ARG A 457 -0.22 4.32 -1.99
N LEU A 458 -0.54 4.09 -3.26
CA LEU A 458 -1.47 3.02 -3.66
C LEU A 458 -0.76 1.66 -3.58
N GLY A 459 0.44 1.57 -4.15
CA GLY A 459 1.26 0.39 -4.09
C GLY A 459 1.86 0.17 -2.71
N ARG A 460 2.97 0.86 -2.39
CA ARG A 460 3.81 0.52 -1.22
C ARG A 460 3.12 0.69 0.13
N GLN A 461 2.11 1.55 0.26
CA GLN A 461 1.42 1.79 1.53
C GLN A 461 0.04 1.14 1.65
N MET A 462 -0.59 0.76 0.54
CA MET A 462 -1.93 0.16 0.54
C MET A 462 -1.99 -1.21 -0.14
N ASN A 463 -0.88 -1.66 -0.72
CA ASN A 463 -0.70 -2.97 -1.36
C ASN A 463 -1.65 -3.22 -2.54
N ILE A 464 -1.99 -2.16 -3.29
CA ILE A 464 -2.84 -2.23 -4.49
C ILE A 464 -1.94 -2.04 -5.71
N TYR A 465 -1.82 -3.11 -6.49
CA TYR A 465 -0.91 -3.20 -7.64
C TYR A 465 -1.61 -3.83 -8.84
N GLU A 466 -2.30 -4.94 -8.65
CA GLU A 466 -2.93 -5.65 -9.76
C GLU A 466 -4.28 -5.05 -10.14
N GLU A 467 -5.02 -4.42 -9.22
CA GLU A 467 -6.34 -3.87 -9.49
C GLU A 467 -6.34 -2.85 -10.65
N PRO A 468 -5.44 -1.86 -10.71
CA PRO A 468 -5.32 -1.01 -11.89
C PRO A 468 -4.94 -1.79 -13.16
N ARG A 469 -4.04 -2.78 -13.04
CA ARG A 469 -3.54 -3.56 -14.20
C ARG A 469 -4.61 -4.46 -14.80
N ASP A 470 -5.40 -5.12 -13.96
CA ASP A 470 -6.52 -5.96 -14.38
C ASP A 470 -7.56 -5.17 -15.15
N LEU A 471 -7.85 -3.94 -14.72
CA LEU A 471 -8.73 -3.03 -15.43
C LEU A 471 -8.17 -2.62 -16.80
N ILE A 472 -6.85 -2.37 -16.90
CA ILE A 472 -6.18 -2.00 -18.14
C ILE A 472 -6.15 -3.19 -19.12
N ARG A 473 -5.73 -4.37 -18.66
CA ARG A 473 -5.64 -5.60 -19.46
C ARG A 473 -7.01 -6.08 -19.96
N ALA A 474 -8.09 -5.71 -19.27
CA ALA A 474 -9.45 -6.05 -19.68
C ALA A 474 -9.93 -5.27 -20.92
N VAL A 475 -9.24 -4.21 -21.35
CA VAL A 475 -9.57 -3.45 -22.55
C VAL A 475 -8.94 -4.12 -23.79
N GLY A 476 -9.77 -4.51 -24.76
CA GLY A 476 -9.31 -5.09 -26.02
C GLY A 476 -8.46 -4.11 -26.83
N GLY A 477 -7.41 -4.62 -27.49
CA GLY A 477 -6.47 -3.82 -28.28
C GLY A 477 -5.40 -3.09 -27.45
N VAL A 478 -5.37 -3.26 -26.12
CA VAL A 478 -4.35 -2.67 -25.26
C VAL A 478 -3.21 -3.67 -25.01
N ASP A 479 -1.97 -3.26 -25.31
CA ASP A 479 -0.76 -3.96 -24.92
C ASP A 479 -0.12 -3.27 -23.70
N LEU A 480 -0.29 -3.85 -22.51
CA LEU A 480 0.30 -3.32 -21.28
C LEU A 480 1.74 -3.81 -21.13
N VAL A 481 2.70 -2.89 -21.22
CA VAL A 481 4.13 -3.14 -21.03
C VAL A 481 4.64 -2.50 -19.74
N GLU A 482 5.43 -3.25 -18.97
CA GLU A 482 5.98 -2.77 -17.70
C GLU A 482 7.29 -1.98 -17.91
N MET A 483 7.46 -0.92 -17.13
CA MET A 483 8.74 -0.21 -17.00
C MET A 483 9.78 -1.06 -16.25
N GLU A 484 11.06 -0.67 -16.34
CA GLU A 484 12.15 -1.35 -15.61
C GLU A 484 11.86 -1.46 -14.11
N HIS A 485 11.38 -0.37 -13.50
CA HIS A 485 10.99 -0.33 -12.10
C HIS A 485 9.46 -0.30 -11.97
N THR A 486 8.88 -1.42 -11.55
CA THR A 486 7.44 -1.64 -11.42
C THR A 486 7.07 -2.25 -10.07
N GLY A 487 5.81 -2.18 -9.69
CA GLY A 487 5.30 -2.75 -8.43
C GLY A 487 5.92 -2.06 -7.20
N GLU A 488 6.42 -2.84 -6.25
CA GLU A 488 7.07 -2.32 -5.05
C GLU A 488 8.36 -1.53 -5.33
N ASP A 489 9.04 -1.86 -6.44
CA ASP A 489 10.30 -1.24 -6.86
C ASP A 489 10.10 0.05 -7.66
N ALA A 490 8.85 0.41 -8.00
CA ALA A 490 8.55 1.59 -8.80
C ALA A 490 9.14 2.89 -8.20
N LEU A 491 9.95 3.63 -8.96
CA LEU A 491 10.37 5.00 -8.64
C LEU A 491 9.20 5.95 -8.33
N CYS A 492 9.39 6.84 -7.35
CA CYS A 492 8.42 7.88 -7.01
C CYS A 492 8.30 8.95 -8.11
N CYS A 493 7.13 9.58 -8.25
CA CYS A 493 6.95 10.77 -9.10
C CYS A 493 7.74 12.01 -8.63
N GLY A 494 8.45 11.90 -7.50
CA GLY A 494 9.38 12.90 -7.00
C GLY A 494 8.76 13.98 -6.13
N VAL A 495 7.43 13.98 -5.94
CA VAL A 495 6.75 14.97 -5.11
C VAL A 495 5.90 14.30 -4.06
N SER A 496 6.18 14.61 -2.81
CA SER A 496 5.34 14.25 -1.67
C SER A 496 4.90 15.51 -0.96
N SER A 497 3.66 15.52 -0.46
CA SER A 497 3.16 16.61 0.39
C SER A 497 3.12 17.99 -0.27
N MET A 498 3.08 18.07 -1.62
CA MET A 498 3.32 19.31 -2.40
C MET A 498 4.67 19.98 -2.10
N MET A 499 5.62 19.20 -1.60
CA MET A 499 6.99 19.59 -1.32
C MET A 499 7.92 19.13 -2.44
N SER A 500 9.12 19.70 -2.46
CA SER A 500 10.18 19.25 -3.36
C SER A 500 9.87 19.42 -4.85
N CYS A 501 8.94 20.28 -5.27
CA CYS A 501 8.79 20.67 -6.69
C CYS A 501 9.95 21.59 -7.10
N ASN A 502 11.15 21.02 -7.21
CA ASN A 502 12.42 21.69 -7.45
C ASN A 502 13.28 20.85 -8.44
N GLU A 503 14.48 21.32 -8.75
CA GLU A 503 15.38 20.63 -9.69
C GLU A 503 15.76 19.22 -9.24
N ASN A 504 15.74 18.97 -7.93
CA ASN A 504 16.01 17.63 -7.40
C ASN A 504 14.92 16.68 -7.88
N SER A 505 13.65 16.89 -7.52
CA SER A 505 12.55 16.00 -7.97
C SER A 505 12.37 15.91 -9.49
N ARG A 506 12.85 16.91 -10.24
CA ARG A 506 12.88 16.87 -11.70
C ARG A 506 13.72 15.69 -12.21
N ALA A 507 14.88 15.40 -11.61
CA ALA A 507 15.74 14.29 -12.03
C ALA A 507 15.05 12.91 -11.90
N LEU A 508 14.24 12.72 -10.86
CA LEU A 508 13.44 11.50 -10.70
C LEU A 508 12.40 11.34 -11.80
N ARG A 509 11.69 12.43 -12.11
CA ARG A 509 10.68 12.42 -13.18
C ARG A 509 11.31 12.18 -14.54
N LEU A 510 12.50 12.74 -14.80
CA LEU A 510 13.26 12.46 -16.02
C LEU A 510 13.65 10.99 -16.13
N GLN A 511 14.18 10.39 -15.06
CA GLN A 511 14.51 8.97 -15.05
C GLN A 511 13.26 8.11 -15.30
N ARG A 512 12.12 8.48 -14.69
CA ARG A 512 10.86 7.79 -14.94
C ARG A 512 10.42 7.93 -16.41
N PHE A 513 10.55 9.11 -17.00
CA PHE A 513 10.24 9.32 -18.43
C PHE A 513 11.19 8.55 -19.35
N ASP A 514 12.46 8.38 -18.96
CA ASP A 514 13.40 7.51 -19.67
C ASP A 514 12.93 6.05 -19.67
N GLU A 515 12.38 5.55 -18.57
CA GLU A 515 11.77 4.21 -18.53
C GLU A 515 10.53 4.09 -19.41
N VAL A 516 9.62 5.08 -19.36
CA VAL A 516 8.43 5.10 -20.25
C VAL A 516 8.88 5.00 -21.71
N LYS A 517 9.86 5.81 -22.13
CA LYS A 517 10.39 5.78 -23.50
C LYS A 517 11.07 4.45 -23.84
N ALA A 518 11.74 3.82 -22.87
CA ALA A 518 12.38 2.53 -23.06
C ALA A 518 11.35 1.41 -23.34
N THR A 519 10.13 1.52 -22.81
CA THR A 519 9.03 0.60 -23.13
C THR A 519 8.45 0.80 -24.53
N GLY A 520 8.56 2.02 -25.08
CA GLY A 520 7.90 2.39 -26.33
C GLY A 520 6.40 2.66 -26.21
N ALA A 521 5.86 2.73 -24.99
CA ALA A 521 4.46 3.02 -24.74
C ALA A 521 4.05 4.42 -25.23
N GLU A 522 2.84 4.51 -25.78
CA GLU A 522 2.21 5.74 -26.25
C GLU A 522 1.49 6.47 -25.10
N ILE A 523 1.06 5.73 -24.08
CA ILE A 523 0.35 6.27 -22.91
C ILE A 523 0.96 5.72 -21.62
N MET A 524 1.29 6.62 -20.70
CA MET A 524 1.62 6.32 -19.32
C MET A 524 0.37 6.45 -18.45
N LEU A 525 -0.15 5.32 -17.98
CA LEU A 525 -1.29 5.27 -17.07
C LEU A 525 -0.84 5.32 -15.62
N THR A 526 -1.66 5.88 -14.74
CA THR A 526 -1.45 5.83 -13.29
C THR A 526 -2.80 5.86 -12.55
N SER A 527 -2.80 5.68 -11.24
CA SER A 527 -4.02 5.68 -10.41
C SER A 527 -3.90 6.71 -9.29
N CYS A 528 -3.40 7.88 -9.64
CA CYS A 528 -3.23 8.99 -8.73
C CYS A 528 -3.18 10.31 -9.52
N PRO A 529 -4.22 11.15 -9.45
CA PRO A 529 -4.24 12.48 -10.07
C PRO A 529 -3.07 13.38 -9.66
N LYS A 530 -2.52 13.17 -8.44
CA LYS A 530 -1.32 13.89 -8.01
C LYS A 530 -0.09 13.47 -8.80
N CYS A 531 0.07 12.18 -9.10
CA CYS A 531 1.15 11.72 -9.99
C CYS A 531 0.99 12.31 -11.39
N VAL A 532 -0.23 12.28 -11.96
CA VAL A 532 -0.53 12.89 -13.27
C VAL A 532 -0.08 14.35 -13.31
N SER A 533 -0.53 15.17 -12.33
CA SER A 533 -0.19 16.59 -12.25
C SER A 533 1.33 16.85 -12.25
N HIS A 534 2.11 16.04 -11.51
CA HIS A 534 3.55 16.26 -11.39
C HIS A 534 4.35 15.74 -12.59
N PHE A 535 3.88 14.69 -13.27
CA PHE A 535 4.48 14.26 -14.52
C PHE A 535 4.14 15.22 -15.66
N GLU A 536 2.89 15.68 -15.78
CA GLU A 536 2.50 16.71 -16.75
C GLU A 536 3.27 18.01 -16.55
N CYS A 537 3.55 18.40 -15.29
CA CYS A 537 4.41 19.54 -14.99
C CYS A 537 5.80 19.46 -15.65
N LEU A 538 6.38 18.26 -15.84
CA LEU A 538 7.67 18.10 -16.51
C LEU A 538 7.57 18.30 -18.03
N LYS A 539 6.43 17.97 -18.64
CA LYS A 539 6.23 18.13 -20.10
C LYS A 539 6.23 19.60 -20.54
N PHE A 540 5.92 20.54 -19.65
CA PHE A 540 5.95 21.98 -19.95
C PHE A 540 7.33 22.51 -20.32
N GLU A 541 8.39 21.76 -20.05
CA GLU A 541 9.73 22.10 -20.53
C GLU A 541 9.87 22.01 -22.06
N GLY A 542 8.88 21.40 -22.73
CA GLY A 542 8.79 21.33 -24.19
C GLY A 542 9.84 20.40 -24.81
N ASP A 543 10.33 19.42 -24.06
CA ASP A 543 11.23 18.41 -24.60
C ASP A 543 10.45 17.47 -25.54
N PRO A 544 10.76 17.46 -26.85
CA PRO A 544 10.03 16.66 -27.83
C PRO A 544 10.19 15.15 -27.61
N ARG A 545 11.10 14.72 -26.71
CA ARG A 545 11.24 13.31 -26.33
C ARG A 545 10.12 12.86 -25.40
N HIS A 546 9.38 13.76 -24.77
CA HIS A 546 8.29 13.43 -23.83
C HIS A 546 6.92 13.39 -24.53
N ASP A 547 6.90 12.90 -25.77
CA ASP A 547 5.74 12.82 -26.66
C ASP A 547 4.96 11.50 -26.45
N PHE A 548 4.47 11.31 -25.23
CA PHE A 548 3.55 10.23 -24.85
C PHE A 548 2.45 10.84 -23.98
N GLU A 549 1.24 10.29 -23.97
CA GLU A 549 0.14 10.79 -23.15
C GLU A 549 0.29 10.33 -21.68
N ILE A 550 -0.19 11.12 -20.71
CA ILE A 550 -0.26 10.69 -19.30
C ILE A 550 -1.72 10.78 -18.86
N LEU A 551 -2.28 9.68 -18.36
CA LEU A 551 -3.67 9.62 -17.92
C LEU A 551 -3.83 8.88 -16.60
N ASP A 552 -4.91 9.20 -15.90
CA ASP A 552 -5.42 8.31 -14.86
C ASP A 552 -6.12 7.11 -15.52
N VAL A 553 -6.02 5.92 -14.91
CA VAL A 553 -6.68 4.68 -15.37
C VAL A 553 -8.18 4.89 -15.50
N VAL A 554 -8.80 5.61 -14.57
CA VAL A 554 -10.25 5.90 -14.61
C VAL A 554 -10.59 6.75 -15.84
N SER A 555 -9.79 7.76 -16.15
CA SER A 555 -9.95 8.59 -17.37
C SER A 555 -9.77 7.78 -18.63
N PHE A 556 -8.78 6.90 -18.69
CA PHE A 556 -8.56 6.01 -19.83
C PHE A 556 -9.76 5.10 -20.10
N LEU A 557 -10.30 4.45 -19.05
CA LEU A 557 -11.47 3.59 -19.16
C LEU A 557 -12.72 4.37 -19.59
N ALA A 558 -12.95 5.55 -19.01
CA ALA A 558 -14.10 6.39 -19.34
C ALA A 558 -14.10 6.82 -20.81
N ARG A 559 -12.91 7.14 -21.38
CA ARG A 559 -12.79 7.43 -22.82
C ARG A 559 -13.25 6.26 -23.69
N GLN A 560 -12.95 5.02 -23.30
CA GLN A 560 -13.41 3.85 -24.05
C GLN A 560 -14.92 3.63 -23.91
N VAL A 561 -15.50 3.88 -22.73
CA VAL A 561 -16.96 3.87 -22.53
C VAL A 561 -17.63 4.91 -23.44
N GLU A 562 -17.11 6.14 -23.48
CA GLU A 562 -17.65 7.20 -24.33
C GLU A 562 -17.49 6.89 -25.82
N ALA A 563 -16.36 6.33 -26.23
CA ALA A 563 -16.13 5.90 -27.61
C ALA A 563 -17.11 4.79 -28.03
N LYS A 564 -17.42 3.83 -27.14
CA LYS A 564 -18.41 2.77 -27.38
C LYS A 564 -19.85 3.31 -27.51
N ARG A 565 -20.16 4.43 -26.85
CA ARG A 565 -21.48 5.08 -26.90
C ARG A 565 -21.72 5.86 -28.20
N GLN A 566 -20.65 6.22 -28.94
CA GLN A 566 -20.71 6.94 -30.22
C GLN A 566 -20.84 5.99 -31.40
#